data_AF-A0A8T1C6P5-F1
#
_entry.id   AF-A0A8T1C6P5-F1
#
_cell.length_a   1.000
_cell.length_b   1.000
_cell.length_c   1.000
_cell.angle_alpha   90.00
_cell.angle_beta   90.00
_cell.angle_gamma   90.00
#
_symmetry.space_group_name_H-M   'P 1'
#
loop_
_entity.id
_entity.type
_entity.pdbx_description
1 polymer ?
#
loop_
_entity_poly.entity_id
_entity_poly.type
_entity_poly.pdbx_seq_one_letter_code
_entity_poly.pdbx_strand_id
1 'polypeptide(L)'
;MLESPVYTMWTNYIAMFKKANPRYTEGQLATLIRSFGHKELSMMLISAEKVQSTTDIATRLRAELFDLWRASKVDPAGVYKMLHVENAAANSPTRTFWSEYVKVYTNP
;
A
#
# COMPACT_ATOMS: atom_id res chain seq x y z
N MET A 1 -0.73 -8.95 -23.06
CA MET A 1 -0.55 -7.48 -23.17
C MET A 1 -1.08 -6.83 -21.91
N LEU A 2 -0.20 -6.38 -21.00
CA LEU A 2 -0.51 -5.41 -19.94
C LEU A 2 0.78 -4.63 -19.58
N GLU A 3 1.49 -4.13 -20.59
CA GLU A 3 2.50 -3.09 -20.37
C GLU A 3 1.80 -1.73 -20.40
N SER A 4 1.13 -1.37 -19.30
CA SER A 4 0.76 0.03 -19.11
C SER A 4 2.02 0.82 -18.75
N PRO A 5 2.27 1.99 -19.36
CA PRO A 5 3.43 2.83 -19.00
C PRO A 5 3.52 3.13 -17.51
N VAL A 6 2.37 3.24 -16.84
CA VAL A 6 2.27 3.46 -15.38
C VAL A 6 2.75 2.24 -14.60
N TYR A 7 2.42 1.05 -15.08
CA TYR A 7 2.83 -0.22 -14.47
C TYR A 7 4.35 -0.43 -14.57
N THR A 8 4.93 -0.17 -15.75
CA THR A 8 6.38 -0.24 -15.97
C THR A 8 7.13 0.81 -15.16
N MET A 9 6.57 2.03 -15.05
CA MET A 9 7.16 3.10 -14.24
C MET A 9 7.19 2.72 -12.75
N TRP A 10 6.13 2.10 -12.23
CA TRP A 10 6.03 1.77 -10.81
C TRP A 10 6.89 0.57 -10.41
N THR A 11 6.89 -0.49 -11.23
CA THR A 11 7.78 -1.64 -11.03
C THR A 11 9.25 -1.22 -11.09
N ASN A 12 9.61 -0.34 -12.01
CA ASN A 12 10.95 0.28 -12.05
C ASN A 12 11.24 1.12 -10.81
N TYR A 13 10.25 1.89 -10.31
CA TYR A 13 10.44 2.71 -9.11
C TYR A 13 10.71 1.84 -7.87
N ILE A 14 9.94 0.78 -7.64
CA ILE A 14 10.23 -0.14 -6.52
C ILE A 14 11.58 -0.84 -6.70
N ALA A 15 11.91 -1.28 -7.92
CA ALA A 15 13.19 -1.94 -8.19
C ALA A 15 14.38 -0.99 -7.97
N MET A 16 14.27 0.27 -8.41
CA MET A 16 15.24 1.33 -8.12
C MET A 16 15.32 1.62 -6.63
N PHE A 17 14.18 1.68 -5.94
CA PHE A 17 14.11 1.92 -4.51
C PHE A 17 14.81 0.81 -3.72
N LYS A 18 14.58 -0.46 -4.07
CA LYS A 18 15.27 -1.63 -3.51
C LYS A 18 16.78 -1.58 -3.76
N LYS A 19 17.20 -1.20 -4.96
CA LYS A 19 18.62 -1.09 -5.34
C LYS A 19 19.33 0.08 -4.64
N ALA A 20 18.65 1.21 -4.47
CA ALA A 20 19.18 2.40 -3.80
C ALA A 20 19.21 2.23 -2.27
N ASN A 21 18.41 1.31 -1.72
CA ASN A 21 18.27 1.12 -0.28
C ASN A 21 18.44 -0.36 0.11
N PRO A 22 19.67 -0.90 0.03
CA PRO A 22 19.97 -2.29 0.39
C PRO A 22 19.74 -2.60 1.87
N ARG A 23 19.55 -1.57 2.72
CA ARG A 23 19.17 -1.67 4.13
C ARG A 23 17.86 -0.92 4.34
N TYR A 24 16.76 -1.55 3.98
CA TYR A 24 15.45 -0.93 4.08
C TYR A 24 15.15 -0.39 5.50
N THR A 25 14.64 0.84 5.65
CA THR A 25 14.35 1.49 6.96
C THR A 25 12.97 2.21 6.97
N GLU A 26 12.38 2.46 8.14
CA GLU A 26 11.07 3.15 8.29
C GLU A 26 10.95 4.49 7.52
N GLY A 27 12.04 5.22 7.30
CA GLY A 27 12.04 6.49 6.57
C GLY A 27 11.59 6.39 5.10
N GLN A 28 11.61 5.18 4.57
CA GLN A 28 11.23 4.87 3.19
C GLN A 28 9.71 4.87 2.97
N LEU A 29 8.95 4.24 3.87
CA LEU A 29 7.49 4.28 3.84
C LEU A 29 6.97 5.72 3.99
N ALA A 30 7.56 6.49 4.92
CA ALA A 30 7.22 7.90 5.10
C ALA A 30 7.44 8.74 3.83
N THR A 31 8.50 8.44 3.07
CA THR A 31 8.77 9.11 1.79
C THR A 31 7.72 8.75 0.74
N LEU A 32 7.31 7.48 0.65
CA LEU A 32 6.25 7.05 -0.27
C LEU A 32 4.90 7.69 0.08
N ILE A 33 4.55 7.74 1.37
CA ILE A 33 3.33 8.42 1.84
C ILE A 33 3.38 9.90 1.49
N ARG A 34 4.53 10.57 1.68
CA ARG A 34 4.68 11.99 1.33
C ARG A 34 4.53 12.24 -0.18
N SER A 35 5.04 11.34 -1.01
CA SER A 35 5.01 11.50 -2.47
C SER A 35 3.64 11.18 -3.10
N PHE A 36 2.94 10.17 -2.58
CA PHE A 36 1.73 9.64 -3.22
C PHE A 36 0.46 9.84 -2.39
N GLY A 37 0.60 10.11 -1.09
CA GLY A 37 -0.51 10.04 -0.14
C GLY A 37 -0.92 8.60 0.15
N HIS A 38 -1.72 8.42 1.21
CA HIS A 38 -2.15 7.11 1.67
C HIS A 38 -3.01 6.36 0.65
N LYS A 39 -3.98 7.04 0.02
CA LYS A 39 -4.90 6.44 -0.95
C LYS A 39 -4.16 5.86 -2.15
N GLU A 40 -3.39 6.70 -2.84
CA GLU A 40 -2.72 6.30 -4.07
C GLU A 40 -1.67 5.23 -3.78
N LEU A 41 -0.91 5.37 -2.70
CA LEU A 41 0.04 4.34 -2.26
C LEU A 41 -0.65 3.00 -2.03
N SER A 42 -1.79 2.95 -1.33
CA SER A 42 -2.54 1.71 -1.14
C SER A 42 -2.98 1.08 -2.46
N MET A 43 -3.45 1.87 -3.43
CA MET A 43 -3.87 1.35 -4.75
C MET A 43 -2.71 0.79 -5.55
N MET A 44 -1.55 1.43 -5.45
CA MET A 44 -0.33 0.97 -6.10
C MET A 44 0.21 -0.30 -5.46
N LEU A 45 0.15 -0.43 -4.12
CA LEU A 45 0.51 -1.67 -3.42
C LEU A 45 -0.40 -2.83 -3.82
N ILE A 46 -1.72 -2.63 -3.84
CA ILE A 46 -2.68 -3.64 -4.32
C ILE A 46 -2.34 -4.13 -5.74
N SER A 47 -1.92 -3.21 -6.60
CA SER A 47 -1.56 -3.54 -7.97
C SER A 47 -0.23 -4.29 -8.04
N ALA A 48 0.77 -3.85 -7.28
CA ALA A 48 2.10 -4.45 -7.22
C ALA A 48 2.12 -5.84 -6.56
N GLU A 49 1.20 -6.13 -5.65
CA GLU A 49 1.04 -7.46 -5.03
C GLU A 49 0.62 -8.54 -6.05
N LYS A 50 -0.03 -8.15 -7.15
CA LYS A 50 -0.49 -9.07 -8.21
C LYS A 50 0.60 -9.45 -9.21
N VAL A 51 1.80 -8.89 -9.05
CA VAL A 51 2.91 -9.02 -9.99
C VAL A 51 4.02 -9.82 -9.35
N GLN A 52 4.40 -10.93 -9.97
CA GLN A 52 5.37 -11.87 -9.39
C GLN A 52 6.69 -11.21 -9.00
N SER A 53 7.19 -10.24 -9.76
CA SER A 53 8.46 -9.55 -9.49
C SER A 53 8.40 -8.51 -8.37
N THR A 54 7.20 -8.05 -7.97
CA THR A 54 7.02 -7.01 -6.94
C THR A 54 6.17 -7.45 -5.75
N THR A 55 5.64 -8.67 -5.77
CA THR A 55 4.74 -9.17 -4.72
C THR A 55 5.35 -9.10 -3.33
N ASP A 56 6.57 -9.61 -3.14
CA ASP A 56 7.23 -9.65 -1.82
C ASP A 56 7.41 -8.27 -1.20
N ILE A 57 7.85 -7.29 -2.00
CA ILE A 57 8.11 -5.94 -1.53
C ILE A 57 6.83 -5.14 -1.33
N ALA A 58 5.80 -5.36 -2.17
CA ALA A 58 4.51 -4.72 -2.01
C ALA A 58 3.79 -5.22 -0.75
N THR A 59 3.84 -6.54 -0.48
CA THR A 59 3.28 -7.12 0.74
C THR A 59 3.98 -6.63 2.00
N ARG A 60 5.31 -6.50 1.96
CA ARG A 60 6.06 -5.88 3.07
C ARG A 60 5.63 -4.42 3.31
N LEU A 61 5.58 -3.61 2.26
CA LEU A 61 5.16 -2.21 2.35
C LEU A 61 3.71 -2.07 2.85
N ARG A 62 2.81 -2.97 2.46
CA ARG A 62 1.44 -3.01 2.96
C ARG A 62 1.40 -3.31 4.46
N ALA A 63 2.16 -4.29 4.92
CA ALA A 63 2.24 -4.62 6.35
C ALA A 63 2.75 -3.44 7.17
N GLU A 64 3.83 -2.79 6.73
CA GLU A 64 4.37 -1.61 7.41
C GLU A 64 3.40 -0.42 7.39
N LEU A 65 2.63 -0.23 6.31
CA LEU A 65 1.57 0.78 6.24
C LEU A 65 0.47 0.51 7.27
N PHE A 66 0.07 -0.75 7.46
CA PHE A 66 -0.91 -1.13 8.47
C PHE A 66 -0.37 -0.93 9.89
N ASP A 67 0.89 -1.30 10.14
CA ASP A 67 1.53 -1.10 11.43
C ASP A 67 1.66 0.38 11.76
N LEU A 68 2.02 1.22 10.78
CA LEU A 68 2.06 2.67 10.94
C LEU A 68 0.68 3.22 11.33
N TRP A 69 -0.39 2.84 10.63
CA TRP A 69 -1.75 3.30 10.95
C TRP A 69 -2.18 2.84 12.34
N ARG A 70 -1.88 1.59 12.71
CA ARG A 70 -2.18 1.05 14.03
C ARG A 70 -1.43 1.78 15.14
N ALA A 71 -0.12 1.96 14.98
CA ALA A 71 0.73 2.69 15.93
C ALA A 71 0.30 4.16 16.07
N SER A 72 -0.17 4.75 14.98
CA SER A 72 -0.74 6.10 14.94
C SER A 72 -2.19 6.17 15.42
N LYS A 73 -2.77 5.03 15.87
CA LYS A 73 -4.15 4.90 16.37
C LYS A 73 -5.21 5.39 15.36
N VAL A 74 -4.94 5.21 14.07
CA VAL A 74 -5.92 5.52 13.02
C VAL A 74 -6.95 4.41 13.01
N ASP A 75 -8.17 4.68 13.47
CA ASP A 75 -9.21 3.66 13.52
C ASP A 75 -9.68 3.23 12.11
N PRO A 76 -10.38 2.08 11.99
CA PRO A 76 -10.93 1.63 10.73
C PRO A 76 -11.80 2.63 9.99
N ALA A 77 -12.53 3.51 10.69
CA ALA A 77 -13.38 4.52 10.05
C ALA A 77 -12.55 5.67 9.46
N GLY A 78 -11.43 6.02 10.09
CA GLY A 78 -10.43 6.94 9.57
C GLY A 78 -9.79 6.41 8.29
N VAL A 79 -9.36 5.15 8.28
CA VAL A 79 -8.82 4.52 7.07
C VAL A 79 -9.89 4.41 5.98
N TYR A 80 -11.14 4.10 6.33
CA TYR A 80 -12.26 4.06 5.39
C TYR A 80 -12.41 5.37 4.61
N LYS A 81 -12.41 6.51 5.31
CA LYS A 81 -12.49 7.85 4.71
C LYS A 81 -11.23 8.20 3.93
N MET A 82 -10.06 7.92 4.51
CA MET A 82 -8.76 8.23 3.89
C MET A 82 -8.57 7.53 2.54
N LEU A 83 -9.12 6.32 2.38
CA LEU A 83 -9.05 5.56 1.13
C LEU A 83 -10.26 5.79 0.21
N HIS A 84 -11.23 6.61 0.62
CA HIS A 84 -12.50 6.84 -0.10
C HIS A 84 -13.26 5.55 -0.43
N VAL A 85 -13.34 4.63 0.54
CA VAL A 85 -13.98 3.31 0.35
C VAL A 85 -15.47 3.45 0.02
N GLU A 86 -16.12 4.54 0.41
CA GLU A 86 -17.51 4.86 0.07
C GLU A 86 -17.76 4.96 -1.44
N ASN A 87 -16.74 5.37 -2.20
CA ASN A 87 -16.83 5.52 -3.65
C ASN A 87 -16.41 4.25 -4.39
N ALA A 88 -15.95 3.22 -3.66
CA ALA A 88 -15.46 1.99 -4.24
C ALA A 88 -16.57 0.94 -4.33
N ALA A 89 -16.59 0.16 -5.41
CA ALA A 89 -17.53 -0.95 -5.56
C ALA A 89 -17.41 -1.96 -4.41
N ALA A 90 -18.51 -2.65 -4.08
CA ALA A 90 -18.58 -3.59 -2.96
C ALA A 90 -17.50 -4.69 -3.01
N ASN A 91 -17.14 -5.15 -4.22
CA ASN A 91 -16.14 -6.20 -4.45
C ASN A 91 -14.78 -5.63 -4.91
N SER A 92 -14.53 -4.33 -4.68
CA SER A 92 -13.30 -3.70 -5.11
C SER A 92 -12.09 -4.10 -4.25
N PRO A 93 -10.89 -4.15 -4.84
CA PRO A 93 -9.66 -4.36 -4.07
C PRO A 93 -9.44 -3.34 -2.95
N THR A 94 -9.90 -2.10 -3.14
CA THR A 94 -9.86 -1.04 -2.11
C THR A 94 -10.65 -1.42 -0.86
N ARG A 95 -11.84 -1.99 -1.04
CA ARG A 95 -12.68 -2.45 0.08
C ARG A 95 -12.10 -3.68 0.76
N THR A 96 -11.52 -4.62 -0.01
CA THR A 96 -10.77 -5.76 0.54
C THR A 96 -9.59 -5.29 1.39
N PHE A 97 -8.77 -4.39 0.86
CA PHE A 97 -7.61 -3.83 1.56
C PHE A 97 -8.00 -3.14 2.88
N TRP A 98 -9.08 -2.34 2.87
CA TRP A 98 -9.64 -1.77 4.10
C TRP A 98 -10.11 -2.85 5.08
N SER A 99 -10.82 -3.89 4.61
CA SER A 99 -11.30 -4.97 5.47
C SER A 99 -10.17 -5.75 6.15
N GLU A 100 -9.01 -5.86 5.48
CA GLU A 100 -7.82 -6.46 6.04
C GLU A 100 -7.23 -5.59 7.16
N TYR A 101 -7.19 -4.27 6.96
CA TYR A 101 -6.79 -3.36 8.02
C TYR A 101 -7.72 -3.45 9.23
N VAL A 102 -9.04 -3.59 9.04
CA VAL A 102 -9.99 -3.79 10.15
C VAL A 102 -9.61 -5.02 10.97
N LYS A 103 -9.34 -6.16 10.31
CA LYS A 103 -8.93 -7.40 11.00
C LYS A 103 -7.67 -7.19 11.83
N VAL A 104 -6.68 -6.52 11.24
CA VAL A 104 -5.39 -6.20 11.88
C VAL A 104 -5.55 -5.26 13.08
N TYR A 105 -6.46 -4.29 12.99
CA TYR A 105 -6.74 -3.36 14.08
C TYR A 105 -7.50 -4.02 15.24
N THR A 106 -8.42 -4.93 14.94
CA THR A 106 -9.28 -5.58 15.96
C THR A 106 -8.66 -6.78 16.64
N ASN A 107 -7.63 -7.39 16.06
CA ASN A 107 -6.96 -8.56 16.61
C ASN A 107 -5.47 -8.25 16.86
N PRO A 108 -5.15 -7.57 17.99
CA PRO A 108 -3.83 -7.04 18.29
C PRO A 108 -2.74 -8.09 18.49
#